data_AF-A0A0S4JKY7-F1
#
_entry.id   AF-A0A0S4JKY7-F1
#
_cell.length_a   1.000
_cell.length_b   1.000
_cell.length_c   1.000
_cell.angle_alpha   90.00
_cell.angle_beta   90.00
_cell.angle_gamma   90.00
#
_symmetry.space_group_name_H-M   'P 1'
#
loop_
_entity.id
_entity.type
_entity.pdbx_description
1 polymer ?
#
loop_
_entity_poly.entity_id
_entity_poly.type
_entity_poly.pdbx_seq_one_letter_code
_entity_poly.pdbx_strand_id
1 'polypeptide(L)'
;MSLHVVLWLFAVTVLSTLANPSVVAHSLDSPQPPSSSSSATVLASAVLVSCNKHNLPQDYWTRMRRIVQHELLPAAMSPQCNSSPSSSSVGTVEEREHTHGVCRLDAFLWLGDVVYADTPVLPGYWVATPLLEIHAKYIAQRHNTQYQGFLDATVRVPTPEHVLGVWDDHDFGMNDGGAEYADKDGVQQMFLDFLDEPTASIRRKRKGLYSFRTITFIQDDSPASIHADQAYEFAFCIILLDVRYFREPFTAARVNDMLGDAQWRWLDEILQYVSGVSNTVPPEAFEEGVHHRVHGKTSQRCASVLIGGGIQFLMDEKPTEHWGNFPKSRDRLLSMLRHRGVQRVVFLSGDVHLGEIGRDASDDAVSILGYPTVELTSSGLTHSAASIPLIPMWFKEMFPSPRRVGVYLGRNFGSISLEAIAASSSASSGHTPSPGIEAGSSSDSLTLVLRVHKLDGEHAASDMAISATNSTVLEHRVLLSDLEYRSHIRSFDNSHHGGGGHPRITSYPDSEPGAIKRILMATQRYVFPSAKFHQLINLYVFGALLAIAVALLLALRVMWSLGKRCWNGRGRKKID
;
A
#
# COMPACT_ATOMS: atom_id res chain seq x y z
N MET A 1 -21.89 -40.57 -12.92
CA MET A 1 -22.43 -40.55 -11.53
C MET A 1 -23.79 -39.88 -11.57
N SER A 2 -24.83 -40.50 -11.02
CA SER A 2 -26.19 -39.96 -11.05
C SER A 2 -26.28 -38.68 -10.21
N LEU A 3 -27.03 -37.69 -10.70
CA LEU A 3 -27.21 -36.34 -10.10
C LEU A 3 -27.60 -36.39 -8.61
N HIS A 4 -28.25 -37.47 -8.19
CA HIS A 4 -28.62 -37.71 -6.79
C HIS A 4 -27.41 -38.02 -5.89
N VAL A 5 -26.37 -38.69 -6.40
CA VAL A 5 -25.13 -38.94 -5.65
C VAL A 5 -24.36 -37.64 -5.45
N VAL A 6 -24.37 -36.76 -6.45
CA VAL A 6 -23.73 -35.43 -6.37
C VAL A 6 -24.46 -34.53 -5.37
N LEU A 7 -25.79 -34.49 -5.40
CA LEU A 7 -26.60 -33.72 -4.44
C LEU A 7 -26.54 -34.28 -3.01
N TRP A 8 -26.41 -35.60 -2.86
CA TRP A 8 -26.27 -36.22 -1.54
C TRP A 8 -24.88 -35.99 -0.95
N LEU A 9 -23.82 -36.09 -1.76
CA LEU A 9 -22.47 -35.68 -1.34
C LEU A 9 -22.45 -34.19 -0.97
N PHE A 10 -23.08 -33.31 -1.75
CA PHE A 10 -23.16 -31.87 -1.47
C PHE A 10 -23.91 -31.56 -0.17
N ALA A 11 -25.02 -32.26 0.11
CA ALA A 11 -25.79 -32.09 1.34
C ALA A 11 -25.01 -32.59 2.58
N VAL A 12 -24.28 -33.70 2.45
CA VAL A 12 -23.42 -34.23 3.53
C VAL A 12 -22.24 -33.28 3.79
N THR A 13 -21.64 -32.68 2.76
CA THR A 13 -20.56 -31.70 2.93
C THR A 13 -21.07 -30.43 3.61
N VAL A 14 -22.21 -29.86 3.17
CA VAL A 14 -22.79 -28.63 3.73
C VAL A 14 -23.27 -28.80 5.18
N LEU A 15 -23.81 -29.98 5.54
CA LEU A 15 -24.22 -30.27 6.92
C LEU A 15 -23.04 -30.60 7.84
N SER A 16 -21.94 -31.15 7.31
CA SER A 16 -20.72 -31.37 8.10
C SER A 16 -19.92 -30.09 8.38
N THR A 17 -20.11 -29.03 7.59
CA THR A 17 -19.44 -27.72 7.76
C THR A 17 -20.11 -26.76 8.74
N LEU A 18 -21.30 -27.11 9.27
CA LEU A 18 -21.97 -26.32 10.33
C LEU A 18 -21.53 -26.72 11.75
N ALA A 19 -20.62 -27.69 11.88
CA ALA A 19 -19.92 -27.95 13.13
C ALA A 19 -18.53 -27.30 13.06
N ASN A 20 -18.33 -26.27 13.88
CA ASN A 20 -17.07 -25.57 14.14
C ASN A 20 -15.82 -26.45 13.96
N PRO A 21 -14.89 -26.09 13.07
CA PRO A 21 -13.50 -26.41 13.28
C PRO A 21 -12.78 -25.12 13.69
N SER A 22 -12.34 -25.10 14.94
CA SER A 22 -11.25 -24.24 15.39
C SER A 22 -10.04 -24.55 14.51
N VAL A 23 -9.76 -23.73 13.50
CA VAL A 23 -8.62 -23.97 12.61
C VAL A 23 -7.37 -23.33 13.21
N VAL A 24 -6.55 -24.22 13.77
CA VAL A 24 -5.17 -23.96 14.20
C VAL A 24 -4.34 -23.55 12.98
N ALA A 25 -3.68 -22.39 13.09
CA ALA A 25 -2.68 -21.95 12.13
C ALA A 25 -1.44 -22.87 12.23
N HIS A 26 -1.17 -23.64 11.17
CA HIS A 26 0.11 -24.32 11.04
C HIS A 26 1.08 -23.44 10.25
N SER A 27 2.09 -22.91 10.94
CA SER A 27 3.31 -22.42 10.30
C SER A 27 4.17 -23.61 9.89
N LEU A 28 4.73 -23.55 8.68
CA LEU A 28 5.84 -24.40 8.26
C LEU A 28 7.07 -23.51 8.16
N ASP A 29 8.15 -23.97 8.78
CA ASP A 29 9.43 -23.29 8.99
C ASP A 29 9.94 -22.57 7.74
N SER A 30 9.91 -21.24 7.80
CA SER A 30 10.89 -20.40 7.09
C SER A 30 12.12 -20.30 7.98
N PRO A 31 13.34 -20.23 7.42
CA PRO A 31 14.57 -20.11 8.20
C PRO A 31 14.42 -18.95 9.19
N GLN A 32 14.56 -19.27 10.47
CA GLN A 32 14.50 -18.32 11.57
C GLN A 32 15.44 -17.13 11.27
N PRO A 33 14.97 -15.88 11.39
CA PRO A 33 15.89 -14.75 11.36
C PRO A 33 16.91 -14.93 12.51
N PRO A 34 18.20 -14.66 12.29
CA PRO A 34 19.18 -14.76 13.35
C PRO A 34 18.73 -13.90 14.54
N SER A 35 18.53 -14.56 15.68
CA SER A 35 18.29 -13.94 16.97
C SER A 35 19.59 -13.30 17.47
N SER A 36 19.96 -12.18 16.86
CA SER A 36 20.95 -11.27 17.41
C SER A 36 20.30 -9.91 17.51
N SER A 37 20.00 -9.48 18.73
CA SER A 37 19.55 -8.13 19.05
C SER A 37 20.69 -7.13 18.79
N SER A 38 21.00 -6.86 17.53
CA SER A 38 21.63 -5.61 17.16
C SER A 38 20.60 -4.52 17.42
N SER A 39 20.91 -3.55 18.30
CA SER A 39 20.04 -2.40 18.53
C SER A 39 19.93 -1.58 17.25
N ALA A 40 18.86 -1.80 16.48
CA ALA A 40 18.58 -1.01 15.29
C ALA A 40 18.05 0.37 15.70
N THR A 41 18.61 1.43 15.13
CA THR A 41 18.13 2.81 15.32
C THR A 41 17.14 3.13 14.21
N VAL A 42 15.91 3.48 14.56
CA VAL A 42 14.92 3.98 13.59
C VAL A 42 15.27 5.44 13.26
N LEU A 43 15.45 5.72 11.97
CA LEU A 43 15.85 7.03 11.46
C LEU A 43 14.70 7.82 10.83
N ALA A 44 13.67 7.11 10.36
CA ALA A 44 12.40 7.68 9.90
C ALA A 44 11.35 6.58 9.78
N SER A 45 10.07 6.92 9.90
CA SER A 45 8.96 5.97 9.84
C SER A 45 7.71 6.56 9.19
N ALA A 46 6.98 5.71 8.45
CA ALA A 46 5.69 6.06 7.88
C ALA A 46 4.68 4.92 8.02
N VAL A 47 3.41 5.28 8.18
CA VAL A 47 2.26 4.35 8.14
C VAL A 47 1.44 4.61 6.89
N LEU A 48 0.93 3.54 6.29
CA LEU A 48 0.06 3.60 5.11
C LEU A 48 -1.21 2.78 5.34
N VAL A 49 -2.34 3.30 4.85
CA VAL A 49 -3.65 2.68 4.95
C VAL A 49 -4.46 2.84 3.67
N SER A 50 -5.40 1.92 3.47
CA SER A 50 -6.40 1.98 2.41
C SER A 50 -7.62 1.13 2.80
N CYS A 51 -8.76 1.36 2.14
CA CYS A 51 -10.01 0.62 2.30
C CYS A 51 -10.70 0.81 3.66
N ASN A 52 -11.00 2.07 3.97
CA ASN A 52 -11.83 2.55 5.06
C ASN A 52 -13.27 2.90 4.63
N LYS A 53 -14.22 2.02 4.95
CA LYS A 53 -15.64 2.39 4.97
C LYS A 53 -15.92 3.20 6.23
N HIS A 54 -15.95 4.53 6.10
CA HIS A 54 -16.13 5.48 7.20
C HIS A 54 -17.40 5.23 8.07
N ASN A 55 -18.40 4.51 7.55
CA ASN A 55 -19.65 4.19 8.24
C ASN A 55 -19.65 2.81 8.94
N LEU A 56 -18.56 2.04 8.85
CA LEU A 56 -18.35 0.82 9.63
C LEU A 56 -17.63 1.14 10.96
N PRO A 57 -17.64 0.23 11.96
CA PRO A 57 -16.91 0.43 13.20
C PRO A 57 -15.43 0.82 12.99
N GLN A 58 -14.98 1.84 13.73
CA GLN A 58 -13.69 2.51 13.57
C GLN A 58 -12.72 2.20 14.74
N ASP A 59 -12.97 1.13 15.49
CA ASP A 59 -12.18 0.72 16.67
C ASP A 59 -10.71 0.39 16.36
N TYR A 60 -10.43 0.08 15.10
CA TYR A 60 -9.08 -0.20 14.62
C TYR A 60 -8.12 0.99 14.80
N TRP A 61 -8.57 2.25 14.80
CA TRP A 61 -7.69 3.41 15.07
C TRP A 61 -7.05 3.31 16.45
N THR A 62 -7.81 2.85 17.45
CA THR A 62 -7.30 2.62 18.80
C THR A 62 -6.26 1.51 18.82
N ARG A 63 -6.50 0.43 18.06
CA ARG A 63 -5.57 -0.71 17.94
C ARG A 63 -4.29 -0.30 17.21
N MET A 64 -4.40 0.41 16.09
CA MET A 64 -3.28 0.97 15.35
C MET A 64 -2.45 1.90 16.23
N ARG A 65 -3.09 2.81 16.96
CA ARG A 65 -2.39 3.70 17.89
C ARG A 65 -1.51 2.93 18.87
N ARG A 66 -2.04 1.86 19.47
CA ARG A 66 -1.28 0.99 20.40
C ARG A 66 -0.10 0.33 19.69
N ILE A 67 -0.31 -0.29 18.53
CA ILE A 67 0.77 -0.96 17.78
C ILE A 67 1.85 0.06 17.39
N VAL A 68 1.46 1.23 16.88
CA VAL A 68 2.41 2.29 16.52
C VAL A 68 3.23 2.73 17.73
N GLN A 69 2.58 3.03 18.85
CA GLN A 69 3.23 3.51 20.09
C GLN A 69 4.10 2.45 20.77
N HIS A 70 3.77 1.16 20.67
CA HIS A 70 4.48 0.09 21.37
C HIS A 70 5.50 -0.66 20.50
N GLU A 71 5.25 -0.80 19.21
CA GLU A 71 6.04 -1.68 18.33
C GLU A 71 6.86 -0.92 17.28
N LEU A 72 6.39 0.25 16.83
CA LEU A 72 7.02 0.96 15.71
C LEU A 72 7.85 2.17 16.14
N LEU A 73 7.54 2.72 17.30
CA LEU A 73 8.20 3.90 17.81
C LEU A 73 9.34 3.48 18.76
N PRO A 74 10.57 4.01 18.58
CA PRO A 74 11.74 3.54 19.32
C PRO A 74 11.59 3.76 20.83
N ALA A 75 11.73 2.69 21.62
CA ALA A 75 11.65 2.73 23.08
C ALA A 75 12.86 3.41 23.75
N ALA A 76 13.93 3.70 23.01
CA ALA A 76 15.27 4.00 23.55
C ALA A 76 15.81 5.42 23.30
N MET A 77 14.97 6.37 22.86
CA MET A 77 15.37 7.79 22.80
C MET A 77 15.23 8.45 24.19
N SER A 78 16.13 8.10 25.12
CA SER A 78 16.29 8.73 26.45
C SER A 78 16.64 10.22 26.34
N PRO A 79 16.39 11.11 27.34
CA PRO A 79 15.47 11.09 28.49
C PRO A 79 14.23 11.98 28.26
N GLN A 80 13.93 12.37 27.02
CA GLN A 80 12.74 13.17 26.72
C GLN A 80 11.49 12.31 26.52
N CYS A 81 11.64 11.00 26.24
CA CYS A 81 10.51 10.11 25.99
C CYS A 81 9.92 9.42 27.23
N ASN A 82 10.40 9.75 28.44
CA ASN A 82 9.88 9.20 29.69
C ASN A 82 9.72 10.28 30.76
N SER A 83 8.49 10.75 30.98
CA SER A 83 7.93 10.90 32.33
C SER A 83 6.47 11.34 32.25
N SER A 84 5.57 10.59 32.88
CA SER A 84 4.27 11.10 33.31
C SER A 84 4.50 12.05 34.50
N PRO A 85 3.88 13.23 34.57
CA PRO A 85 3.74 13.92 35.84
C PRO A 85 2.56 13.28 36.57
N SER A 86 2.86 12.51 37.61
CA SER A 86 1.95 12.36 38.73
C SER A 86 1.60 13.76 39.26
N SER A 87 0.30 13.98 39.44
CA SER A 87 -0.34 15.16 40.02
C SER A 87 0.45 15.88 41.14
N SER A 88 0.72 17.17 40.97
CA SER A 88 0.53 18.20 42.02
C SER A 88 0.85 19.64 41.55
N SER A 89 -0.08 20.55 41.87
CA SER A 89 0.04 21.99 42.16
C SER A 89 0.31 23.05 41.06
N VAL A 90 -0.76 23.79 40.73
CA VAL A 90 -0.97 25.26 40.72
C VAL A 90 0.18 26.21 40.31
N GLY A 91 -0.03 26.99 39.25
CA GLY A 91 0.70 28.25 38.99
C GLY A 91 0.52 28.80 37.56
N THR A 92 0.41 30.12 37.40
CA THR A 92 -0.14 30.84 36.23
C THR A 92 0.90 31.48 35.29
N VAL A 93 0.45 31.73 34.05
CA VAL A 93 0.92 32.68 33.00
C VAL A 93 2.06 32.21 32.06
N GLU A 94 1.68 32.10 30.78
CA GLU A 94 2.50 31.91 29.55
C GLU A 94 3.17 30.54 29.34
N GLU A 95 2.36 29.49 29.16
CA GLU A 95 2.79 28.22 28.58
C GLU A 95 2.87 28.33 27.04
N ARG A 96 4.09 28.50 26.51
CA ARG A 96 4.44 27.85 25.25
C ARG A 96 4.56 26.36 25.56
N GLU A 97 3.50 25.59 25.31
CA GLU A 97 3.54 24.13 25.40
C GLU A 97 4.59 23.57 24.44
N HIS A 98 5.80 23.36 24.95
CA HIS A 98 6.71 22.34 24.44
C HIS A 98 6.11 21.00 24.86
N THR A 99 5.38 20.36 23.94
CA THR A 99 4.88 19.00 24.12
C THR A 99 6.08 18.04 24.13
N HIS A 100 6.58 17.75 25.33
CA HIS A 100 7.66 16.79 25.54
C HIS A 100 7.17 15.35 25.31
N GLY A 101 7.88 14.61 24.44
CA GLY A 101 8.25 13.23 24.76
C GLY A 101 7.42 12.06 24.25
N VAL A 102 6.65 12.18 23.17
CA VAL A 102 6.07 10.98 22.53
C VAL A 102 6.81 10.77 21.22
N CYS A 103 7.47 9.62 21.05
CA CYS A 103 7.96 9.21 19.73
C CYS A 103 6.77 9.23 18.76
N ARG A 104 6.94 9.77 17.56
CA ARG A 104 5.86 9.99 16.60
C ARG A 104 6.33 9.68 15.19
N LEU A 105 5.40 9.18 14.38
CA LEU A 105 5.52 8.94 12.94
C LEU A 105 5.91 10.22 12.20
N ASP A 106 6.78 10.05 11.22
CA ASP A 106 7.20 11.13 10.33
C ASP A 106 6.24 11.29 9.13
N ALA A 107 5.48 10.25 8.77
CA ALA A 107 4.40 10.38 7.80
C ALA A 107 3.26 9.38 8.03
N PHE A 108 2.07 9.78 7.62
CA PHE A 108 0.87 8.96 7.51
C PHE A 108 0.29 9.13 6.12
N LEU A 109 0.04 8.02 5.41
CA LEU A 109 -0.34 8.02 4.01
C LEU A 109 -1.68 7.31 3.82
N TRP A 110 -2.64 8.01 3.21
CA TRP A 110 -3.79 7.39 2.56
C TRP A 110 -3.41 6.96 1.14
N LEU A 111 -3.56 5.67 0.86
CA LEU A 111 -3.40 5.09 -0.48
C LEU A 111 -4.78 4.71 -1.04
N GLY A 112 -5.71 5.65 -0.93
CA GLY A 112 -7.08 5.52 -1.41
C GLY A 112 -8.07 4.89 -0.45
N ASP A 113 -9.31 4.85 -0.93
CA ASP A 113 -10.52 4.40 -0.22
C ASP A 113 -10.63 4.89 1.23
N VAL A 114 -10.47 6.19 1.43
CA VAL A 114 -10.66 6.92 2.68
C VAL A 114 -12.10 6.82 3.19
N VAL A 115 -13.10 6.87 2.30
CA VAL A 115 -14.52 6.94 2.70
C VAL A 115 -15.47 5.99 1.98
N TYR A 116 -15.11 5.43 0.82
CA TYR A 116 -16.09 4.79 -0.08
C TYR A 116 -17.25 5.73 -0.43
N ALA A 117 -16.96 6.69 -1.29
CA ALA A 117 -17.87 7.76 -1.67
C ALA A 117 -18.99 7.30 -2.62
N ASP A 118 -18.75 6.29 -3.45
CA ASP A 118 -19.74 5.66 -4.32
C ASP A 118 -20.83 4.88 -3.55
N THR A 119 -21.89 4.47 -4.26
CA THR A 119 -23.07 3.83 -3.66
C THR A 119 -23.19 2.38 -4.13
N PRO A 120 -23.07 1.39 -3.23
CA PRO A 120 -23.32 0.00 -3.59
C PRO A 120 -24.82 -0.23 -3.81
N VAL A 121 -25.19 -0.75 -4.97
CA VAL A 121 -26.59 -1.06 -5.32
C VAL A 121 -26.83 -2.57 -5.37
N LEU A 122 -25.82 -3.36 -5.73
CA LEU A 122 -25.81 -4.83 -5.67
C LEU A 122 -24.40 -5.30 -5.29
N PRO A 123 -24.22 -6.55 -4.83
CA PRO A 123 -22.88 -7.09 -4.58
C PRO A 123 -22.01 -6.99 -5.83
N GLY A 124 -20.89 -6.27 -5.76
CA GLY A 124 -20.00 -6.06 -6.89
C GLY A 124 -20.46 -4.99 -7.89
N TYR A 125 -21.49 -4.20 -7.57
CA TYR A 125 -21.98 -3.16 -8.46
C TYR A 125 -22.27 -1.86 -7.71
N TRP A 126 -21.65 -0.78 -8.18
CA TRP A 126 -21.71 0.56 -7.59
C TRP A 126 -22.19 1.56 -8.62
N VAL A 127 -22.78 2.64 -8.14
CA VAL A 127 -23.18 3.79 -8.95
C VAL A 127 -22.58 5.06 -8.36
N ALA A 128 -22.39 6.06 -9.23
CA ALA A 128 -21.94 7.37 -8.80
C ALA A 128 -22.93 7.98 -7.79
N THR A 129 -22.38 8.59 -6.76
CA THR A 129 -23.14 9.22 -5.66
C THR A 129 -23.24 10.72 -5.89
N PRO A 130 -24.35 11.39 -5.54
CA PRO A 130 -24.42 12.85 -5.60
C PRO A 130 -23.29 13.54 -4.83
N LEU A 131 -22.74 14.63 -5.39
CA LEU A 131 -21.62 15.38 -4.83
C LEU A 131 -21.81 15.81 -3.36
N LEU A 132 -23.04 16.17 -2.96
CA LEU A 132 -23.34 16.58 -1.58
C LEU A 132 -23.13 15.42 -0.59
N GLU A 133 -23.48 14.20 -0.98
CA GLU A 133 -23.27 13.02 -0.14
C GLU A 133 -21.80 12.64 -0.08
N ILE A 134 -21.08 12.70 -1.21
CA ILE A 134 -19.61 12.52 -1.23
C ILE A 134 -18.94 13.49 -0.25
N HIS A 135 -19.31 14.77 -0.31
CA HIS A 135 -18.77 15.79 0.60
C HIS A 135 -19.07 15.46 2.07
N ALA A 136 -20.30 15.06 2.39
CA ALA A 136 -20.68 14.70 3.75
C ALA A 136 -19.87 13.52 4.31
N LYS A 137 -19.55 12.52 3.47
CA LYS A 137 -18.71 11.38 3.85
C LYS A 137 -17.28 11.81 4.19
N TYR A 138 -16.67 12.69 3.38
CA TYR A 138 -15.35 13.26 3.69
C TYR A 138 -15.34 14.08 4.97
N ILE A 139 -16.35 14.94 5.19
CA ILE A 139 -16.52 15.69 6.45
C ILE A 139 -16.62 14.71 7.63
N ALA A 140 -17.43 13.65 7.51
CA ALA A 140 -17.60 12.67 8.58
C ALA A 140 -16.28 11.96 8.94
N GLN A 141 -15.49 11.57 7.95
CA GLN A 141 -14.19 10.94 8.21
C GLN A 141 -13.17 11.94 8.76
N ARG A 142 -13.13 13.18 8.23
CA ARG A 142 -12.25 14.25 8.74
C ARG A 142 -12.51 14.51 10.22
N HIS A 143 -13.78 14.58 10.63
CA HIS A 143 -14.16 14.84 12.01
C HIS A 143 -14.33 13.59 12.88
N ASN A 144 -13.95 12.42 12.37
CA ASN A 144 -13.97 11.19 13.16
C ASN A 144 -12.98 11.32 14.33
N THR A 145 -13.49 11.24 15.57
CA THR A 145 -12.68 11.47 16.78
C THR A 145 -11.62 10.40 17.01
N GLN A 146 -11.82 9.18 16.53
CA GLN A 146 -10.83 8.11 16.63
C GLN A 146 -9.70 8.30 15.62
N TYR A 147 -10.02 8.75 14.41
CA TYR A 147 -9.02 9.11 13.40
C TYR A 147 -8.19 10.32 13.85
N GLN A 148 -8.84 11.40 14.28
CA GLN A 148 -8.15 12.58 14.83
C GLN A 148 -7.29 12.21 16.05
N GLY A 149 -7.84 11.44 16.99
CA GLY A 149 -7.10 10.97 18.15
C GLY A 149 -5.93 10.03 17.81
N PHE A 150 -5.99 9.30 16.69
CA PHE A 150 -4.84 8.55 16.18
C PHE A 150 -3.76 9.50 15.64
N LEU A 151 -4.12 10.46 14.78
CA LEU A 151 -3.17 11.42 14.21
C LEU A 151 -2.49 12.24 15.31
N ASP A 152 -3.27 12.81 16.23
CA ASP A 152 -2.77 13.65 17.32
C ASP A 152 -1.83 12.90 18.26
N ALA A 153 -2.05 11.59 18.45
CA ALA A 153 -1.26 10.77 19.36
C ALA A 153 -0.03 10.12 18.70
N THR A 154 0.01 10.03 17.37
CA THR A 154 1.02 9.23 16.67
C THR A 154 1.80 9.97 15.61
N VAL A 155 1.29 11.05 15.01
CA VAL A 155 1.97 11.80 13.94
C VAL A 155 2.66 13.02 14.54
N ARG A 156 3.91 13.29 14.14
CA ARG A 156 4.75 14.34 14.77
C ARG A 156 4.09 15.70 14.67
N VAL A 157 3.70 16.06 13.46
CA VAL A 157 3.03 17.30 13.12
C VAL A 157 1.86 16.91 12.21
N PRO A 158 0.62 16.80 12.71
CA PRO A 158 -0.53 16.34 11.91
C PRO A 158 -1.00 17.42 10.93
N THR A 159 -0.12 17.83 10.01
CA THR A 159 -0.36 18.81 8.94
C THR A 159 -0.35 18.12 7.56
N PRO A 160 -0.79 18.79 6.49
CA PRO A 160 -0.72 18.25 5.12
C PRO A 160 0.69 17.90 4.61
N GLU A 161 1.74 18.24 5.35
CA GLU A 161 3.12 17.85 5.06
C GLU A 161 3.46 16.44 5.55
N HIS A 162 2.73 15.94 6.56
CA HIS A 162 2.97 14.63 7.18
C HIS A 162 1.73 13.71 7.08
N VAL A 163 0.54 14.26 6.87
CA VAL A 163 -0.71 13.52 6.59
C VAL A 163 -0.97 13.63 5.08
N LEU A 164 -0.46 12.66 4.35
CA LEU A 164 -0.46 12.63 2.89
C LEU A 164 -1.57 11.73 2.38
N GLY A 165 -1.99 11.96 1.14
CA GLY A 165 -2.98 11.08 0.54
C GLY A 165 -3.18 11.27 -0.95
N VAL A 166 -3.55 10.18 -1.58
CA VAL A 166 -4.19 10.11 -2.90
C VAL A 166 -5.43 9.22 -2.78
N TRP A 167 -6.44 9.47 -3.61
CA TRP A 167 -7.66 8.66 -3.64
C TRP A 167 -7.47 7.31 -4.34
N ASP A 168 -8.50 6.48 -4.28
CA ASP A 168 -8.77 5.45 -5.25
C ASP A 168 -10.21 5.57 -5.80
N ASP A 169 -10.71 4.60 -6.55
CA ASP A 169 -11.99 4.68 -7.26
C ASP A 169 -13.21 4.90 -6.35
N HIS A 170 -13.30 4.24 -5.21
CA HIS A 170 -14.45 4.43 -4.34
C HIS A 170 -14.47 5.85 -3.75
N ASP A 171 -13.32 6.44 -3.44
CA ASP A 171 -13.16 7.84 -3.03
C ASP A 171 -13.42 8.84 -4.16
N PHE A 172 -12.98 8.47 -5.36
CA PHE A 172 -13.19 9.23 -6.60
C PHE A 172 -14.69 9.37 -6.90
N GLY A 173 -15.51 8.47 -6.36
CA GLY A 173 -16.97 8.51 -6.44
C GLY A 173 -17.54 7.62 -7.55
N MET A 174 -16.71 6.81 -8.20
CA MET A 174 -17.10 5.88 -9.24
C MET A 174 -16.13 4.69 -9.25
N ASN A 175 -16.62 3.51 -8.90
CA ASN A 175 -15.86 2.25 -8.96
C ASN A 175 -15.25 2.04 -10.36
N ASP A 176 -13.98 1.66 -10.42
CA ASP A 176 -13.15 1.59 -11.63
C ASP A 176 -13.26 2.86 -12.52
N GLY A 177 -13.57 4.01 -11.93
CA GLY A 177 -13.76 5.28 -12.63
C GLY A 177 -12.45 5.95 -13.01
N GLY A 178 -12.45 6.68 -14.12
CA GLY A 178 -11.27 7.34 -14.66
C GLY A 178 -11.56 8.72 -15.23
N ALA A 179 -10.90 9.05 -16.33
CA ALA A 179 -10.99 10.33 -17.00
C ALA A 179 -12.43 10.68 -17.45
N GLU A 180 -13.28 9.69 -17.64
CA GLU A 180 -14.68 9.84 -18.04
C GLU A 180 -15.62 10.34 -16.93
N TYR A 181 -15.20 10.30 -15.65
CA TYR A 181 -16.05 10.75 -14.56
C TYR A 181 -16.20 12.27 -14.55
N ALA A 182 -17.43 12.75 -14.73
CA ALA A 182 -17.72 14.17 -14.93
C ALA A 182 -17.47 15.03 -13.68
N ASP A 183 -17.74 14.48 -12.49
CA ASP A 183 -17.73 15.23 -11.23
C ASP A 183 -16.36 15.23 -10.51
N LYS A 184 -15.33 14.64 -11.13
CA LYS A 184 -13.98 14.50 -10.56
C LYS A 184 -13.34 15.80 -10.06
N ASP A 185 -13.67 16.93 -10.69
CA ASP A 185 -13.18 18.24 -10.26
C ASP A 185 -13.73 18.67 -8.90
N GLY A 186 -15.03 18.43 -8.67
CA GLY A 186 -15.67 18.71 -7.39
C GLY A 186 -15.15 17.77 -6.30
N VAL A 187 -15.03 16.48 -6.62
CA VAL A 187 -14.48 15.48 -5.70
C VAL A 187 -13.02 15.78 -5.33
N GLN A 188 -12.21 16.29 -6.26
CA GLN A 188 -10.83 16.71 -5.99
C GLN A 188 -10.77 17.74 -4.86
N GLN A 189 -11.63 18.76 -4.91
CA GLN A 189 -11.65 19.78 -3.88
C GLN A 189 -12.08 19.21 -2.52
N MET A 190 -13.08 18.31 -2.51
CA MET A 190 -13.52 17.65 -1.28
C MET A 190 -12.43 16.77 -0.64
N PHE A 191 -11.66 16.05 -1.45
CA PHE A 191 -10.52 15.26 -0.95
C PHE A 191 -9.41 16.16 -0.40
N LEU A 192 -9.12 17.28 -1.07
CA LEU A 192 -8.15 18.27 -0.59
C LEU A 192 -8.62 18.96 0.70
N ASP A 193 -9.92 19.21 0.86
CA ASP A 193 -10.50 19.68 2.12
C ASP A 193 -10.39 18.63 3.23
N PHE A 194 -10.59 17.34 2.91
CA PHE A 194 -10.35 16.24 3.84
C PHE A 194 -8.91 16.21 4.35
N LEU A 195 -7.92 16.42 3.47
CA LEU A 195 -6.50 16.46 3.81
C LEU A 195 -6.04 17.77 4.51
N ASP A 196 -6.92 18.76 4.67
CA ASP A 196 -6.57 20.12 5.12
C ASP A 196 -5.61 20.86 4.18
N GLU A 197 -5.63 20.56 2.87
CA GLU A 197 -4.69 21.17 1.93
C GLU A 197 -4.88 22.70 1.92
N PRO A 198 -3.80 23.51 2.00
CA PRO A 198 -3.90 24.97 2.03
C PRO A 198 -4.65 25.52 0.81
N THR A 199 -5.48 26.56 1.02
CA THR A 199 -6.27 27.20 -0.05
C THR A 199 -5.41 27.75 -1.19
N ALA A 200 -4.18 28.17 -0.90
CA ALA A 200 -3.23 28.70 -1.88
C ALA A 200 -2.47 27.60 -2.66
N SER A 201 -2.57 26.33 -2.25
CA SER A 201 -1.79 25.22 -2.82
C SER A 201 -1.99 25.07 -4.32
N ILE A 202 -0.91 24.73 -5.03
CA ILE A 202 -0.96 24.38 -6.45
C ILE A 202 -1.91 23.20 -6.72
N ARG A 203 -2.04 22.26 -5.76
CA ARG A 203 -2.92 21.09 -5.88
C ARG A 203 -4.39 21.46 -6.04
N ARG A 204 -4.82 22.63 -5.54
CA ARG A 204 -6.19 23.14 -5.73
C ARG A 204 -6.40 23.80 -7.09
N LYS A 205 -5.32 24.19 -7.77
CA LYS A 205 -5.34 24.90 -9.06
C LYS A 205 -5.08 23.96 -10.24
N ARG A 206 -4.29 22.91 -10.04
CA ARG A 206 -4.02 21.89 -11.07
C ARG A 206 -5.00 20.73 -11.01
N LYS A 207 -5.04 19.98 -12.10
CA LYS A 207 -5.86 18.78 -12.23
C LYS A 207 -5.14 17.56 -11.67
N GLY A 208 -5.86 16.71 -10.95
CA GLY A 208 -5.35 15.51 -10.31
C GLY A 208 -4.70 15.76 -8.93
N LEU A 209 -4.72 14.74 -8.09
CA LEU A 209 -4.27 14.75 -6.70
C LEU A 209 -2.79 14.39 -6.50
N TYR A 210 -2.07 14.00 -7.55
CA TYR A 210 -0.67 13.59 -7.46
C TYR A 210 0.16 14.61 -6.65
N SER A 211 1.19 14.21 -5.91
CA SER A 211 1.94 15.12 -5.04
C SER A 211 3.35 14.62 -4.73
N PHE A 212 4.21 15.53 -4.27
CA PHE A 212 5.58 15.21 -3.87
C PHE A 212 5.92 15.82 -2.51
N ARG A 213 6.47 15.00 -1.60
CA ARG A 213 6.90 15.42 -0.26
C ARG A 213 8.24 14.78 0.11
N THR A 214 8.97 15.45 0.99
CA THR A 214 10.24 14.96 1.52
C THR A 214 10.16 14.85 3.03
N ILE A 215 10.62 13.72 3.57
CA ILE A 215 10.70 13.46 5.01
C ILE A 215 12.17 13.50 5.43
N THR A 216 12.48 14.31 6.44
CA THR A 216 13.83 14.39 7.01
C THR A 216 14.09 13.26 8.00
N PHE A 217 15.35 13.00 8.31
CA PHE A 217 15.73 12.11 9.40
C PHE A 217 15.21 12.63 10.75
N ILE A 218 14.96 11.69 11.66
CA ILE A 218 14.81 11.98 13.08
C ILE A 218 16.10 12.66 13.54
N GLN A 219 15.99 13.90 14.01
CA GLN A 219 17.14 14.65 14.52
C GLN A 219 17.45 14.15 15.93
N ASP A 220 18.32 13.15 16.01
CA ASP A 220 18.99 12.76 17.23
C ASP A 220 20.50 12.85 17.09
N ASP A 221 21.19 12.89 18.23
CA ASP A 221 22.65 12.93 18.27
C ASP A 221 23.27 11.53 18.08
N SER A 222 22.52 10.55 17.58
CA SER A 222 23.06 9.22 17.35
C SER A 222 24.04 9.24 16.16
N PRO A 223 25.15 8.48 16.23
CA PRO A 223 26.07 8.38 15.10
C PRO A 223 25.38 7.94 13.80
N ALA A 224 24.37 7.07 13.90
CA ALA A 224 23.61 6.59 12.76
C ALA A 224 22.83 7.71 12.05
N SER A 225 22.12 8.57 12.81
CA SER A 225 21.39 9.70 12.24
C SER A 225 22.35 10.72 11.63
N ILE A 226 23.45 11.03 12.30
CA ILE A 226 24.48 11.95 11.78
C ILE A 226 25.08 11.42 10.48
N HIS A 227 25.44 10.14 10.41
CA HIS A 227 25.99 9.53 9.20
C HIS A 227 24.97 9.51 8.06
N ALA A 228 23.71 9.17 8.34
CA ALA A 228 22.66 9.18 7.35
C ALA A 228 22.38 10.59 6.81
N ASP A 229 22.37 11.60 7.68
CA ASP A 229 22.16 13.02 7.35
C ASP A 229 23.30 13.63 6.51
N GLN A 230 24.52 13.10 6.65
CA GLN A 230 25.66 13.46 5.80
C GLN A 230 25.60 12.79 4.42
N ALA A 231 25.06 11.57 4.35
CA ALA A 231 24.98 10.80 3.10
C ALA A 231 23.81 11.25 2.21
N TYR A 232 22.66 11.57 2.83
CA TYR A 232 21.41 11.88 2.15
C TYR A 232 20.79 13.19 2.66
N GLU A 233 20.15 13.96 1.76
CA GLU A 233 19.44 15.18 2.17
C GLU A 233 18.14 14.87 2.94
N PHE A 234 17.45 13.80 2.54
CA PHE A 234 16.17 13.35 3.09
C PHE A 234 16.17 11.85 3.39
N ALA A 235 15.38 11.43 4.40
CA ALA A 235 15.12 10.03 4.68
C ALA A 235 14.21 9.41 3.61
N PHE A 236 13.07 10.06 3.32
CA PHE A 236 12.13 9.63 2.29
C PHE A 236 11.84 10.75 1.30
N CYS A 237 11.73 10.38 0.03
CA CYS A 237 11.10 11.17 -1.01
C CYS A 237 9.83 10.46 -1.44
N ILE A 238 8.67 11.00 -1.07
CA ILE A 238 7.36 10.40 -1.25
C ILE A 238 6.70 11.02 -2.48
N ILE A 239 6.45 10.20 -3.48
CA ILE A 239 5.80 10.55 -4.74
C ILE A 239 4.45 9.83 -4.77
N LEU A 240 3.34 10.55 -4.64
CA LEU A 240 2.00 9.98 -4.79
C LEU A 240 1.48 10.24 -6.20
N LEU A 241 1.10 9.18 -6.90
CA LEU A 241 0.55 9.21 -8.25
C LEU A 241 -0.97 9.13 -8.20
N ASP A 242 -1.64 9.97 -8.99
CA ASP A 242 -3.08 9.91 -9.17
C ASP A 242 -3.39 9.04 -10.39
N VAL A 243 -3.86 7.84 -10.09
CA VAL A 243 -4.19 6.79 -11.06
C VAL A 243 -5.67 6.81 -11.47
N ARG A 244 -6.42 7.88 -11.18
CA ARG A 244 -7.84 7.99 -11.51
C ARG A 244 -8.14 9.19 -12.41
N TYR A 245 -7.70 10.39 -12.04
CA TYR A 245 -8.15 11.65 -12.68
C TYR A 245 -8.00 11.67 -14.21
N PHE A 246 -6.86 11.17 -14.69
CA PHE A 246 -6.49 11.15 -16.11
C PHE A 246 -6.55 9.77 -16.74
N ARG A 247 -6.83 8.73 -15.94
CA ARG A 247 -6.74 7.35 -16.40
C ARG A 247 -7.79 7.10 -17.46
N GLU A 248 -7.33 6.74 -18.64
CA GLU A 248 -8.22 6.35 -19.72
C GLU A 248 -8.85 4.98 -19.42
N PRO A 249 -10.06 4.68 -19.93
CA PRO A 249 -10.72 3.41 -19.66
C PRO A 249 -9.85 2.20 -20.02
N PHE A 250 -9.96 1.11 -19.27
CA PHE A 250 -9.30 -0.13 -19.67
C PHE A 250 -9.88 -0.67 -20.98
N THR A 251 -9.01 -1.00 -21.94
CA THR A 251 -9.40 -1.59 -23.23
C THR A 251 -8.66 -2.90 -23.51
N ALA A 252 -9.28 -3.78 -24.30
CA ALA A 252 -8.65 -5.03 -24.73
C ALA A 252 -7.34 -4.83 -25.51
N ALA A 253 -7.16 -3.65 -26.13
CA ALA A 253 -5.94 -3.29 -26.82
C ALA A 253 -4.77 -2.96 -25.87
N ARG A 254 -5.06 -2.61 -24.60
CA ARG A 254 -4.08 -2.29 -23.55
C ARG A 254 -3.07 -1.21 -23.97
N VAL A 255 -3.55 -0.20 -24.70
CA VAL A 255 -2.72 0.92 -25.21
C VAL A 255 -2.97 2.24 -24.50
N ASN A 256 -3.94 2.26 -23.59
CA ASN A 256 -4.44 3.46 -22.94
C ASN A 256 -3.47 3.97 -21.85
N ASP A 257 -3.54 5.27 -21.57
CA ASP A 257 -2.68 5.95 -20.62
C ASP A 257 -3.32 6.07 -19.23
N MET A 258 -2.49 6.09 -18.19
CA MET A 258 -2.97 6.13 -16.80
C MET A 258 -2.82 7.49 -16.11
N LEU A 259 -1.78 8.26 -16.43
CA LEU A 259 -1.43 9.45 -15.64
C LEU A 259 -1.76 10.76 -16.37
N GLY A 260 -1.94 10.72 -17.68
CA GLY A 260 -2.07 11.88 -18.53
C GLY A 260 -0.77 12.65 -18.69
N ASP A 261 -0.68 13.38 -19.78
CA ASP A 261 0.49 14.16 -20.18
C ASP A 261 1.01 15.14 -19.11
N ALA A 262 0.10 15.78 -18.37
CA ALA A 262 0.46 16.75 -17.34
C ALA A 262 1.21 16.08 -16.17
N GLN A 263 0.65 14.98 -15.64
CA GLN A 263 1.27 14.24 -14.54
C GLN A 263 2.56 13.55 -14.99
N TRP A 264 2.64 13.06 -16.24
CA TRP A 264 3.89 12.48 -16.75
C TRP A 264 5.04 13.50 -16.82
N ARG A 265 4.76 14.74 -17.24
CA ARG A 265 5.78 15.80 -17.25
C ARG A 265 6.20 16.17 -15.84
N TRP A 266 5.22 16.37 -14.96
CA TRP A 266 5.48 16.60 -13.53
C TRP A 266 6.36 15.50 -12.92
N LEU A 267 6.00 14.22 -13.15
CA LEU A 267 6.76 13.09 -12.65
C LEU A 267 8.21 13.12 -13.16
N ASP A 268 8.42 13.42 -14.45
CA ASP A 268 9.77 13.52 -15.02
C ASP A 268 10.63 14.59 -14.33
N GLU A 269 10.06 15.74 -13.99
CA GLU A 269 10.75 16.80 -13.24
C GLU A 269 11.09 16.34 -11.82
N ILE A 270 10.15 15.70 -11.12
CA ILE A 270 10.40 15.12 -9.80
C ILE A 270 11.50 14.05 -9.87
N LEU A 271 11.47 13.15 -10.85
CA LEU A 271 12.47 12.09 -11.02
C LEU A 271 13.87 12.64 -11.33
N GLN A 272 13.96 13.72 -12.12
CA GLN A 272 15.23 14.43 -12.34
C GLN A 272 15.76 15.08 -11.05
N TYR A 273 14.87 15.61 -10.21
CA TYR A 273 15.24 16.13 -8.90
C TYR A 273 15.73 15.03 -7.96
N VAL A 274 14.94 13.97 -7.72
CA VAL A 274 15.32 12.92 -6.74
C VAL A 274 16.54 12.11 -7.16
N SER A 275 16.82 11.99 -8.46
CA SER A 275 18.03 11.35 -8.98
C SER A 275 19.31 12.19 -8.88
N GLY A 276 19.19 13.50 -8.62
CA GLY A 276 20.34 14.41 -8.66
C GLY A 276 20.68 14.95 -10.05
N VAL A 277 19.95 14.56 -11.10
CA VAL A 277 20.14 15.08 -12.46
C VAL A 277 19.87 16.59 -12.51
N SER A 278 18.84 17.07 -11.82
CA SER A 278 18.53 18.49 -11.66
C SER A 278 18.73 18.92 -10.22
N ASN A 279 19.57 19.93 -9.99
CA ASN A 279 19.74 20.54 -8.65
C ASN A 279 18.66 21.59 -8.33
N THR A 280 17.69 21.83 -9.21
CA THR A 280 16.62 22.79 -8.98
C THR A 280 15.38 22.09 -8.46
N VAL A 281 14.83 22.52 -7.32
CA VAL A 281 13.52 22.07 -6.86
C VAL A 281 12.47 22.42 -7.93
N PRO A 282 11.69 21.44 -8.42
CA PRO A 282 10.61 21.73 -9.37
C PRO A 282 9.62 22.76 -8.81
N PRO A 283 9.10 23.71 -9.61
CA PRO A 283 8.27 24.80 -9.11
C PRO A 283 7.06 24.33 -8.29
N GLU A 284 6.34 23.30 -8.76
CA GLU A 284 5.20 22.76 -8.03
C GLU A 284 5.61 22.09 -6.72
N ALA A 285 6.77 21.40 -6.70
CA ALA A 285 7.31 20.83 -5.47
C ALA A 285 7.69 21.92 -4.45
N PHE A 286 8.25 23.03 -4.92
CA PHE A 286 8.57 24.18 -4.08
C PHE A 286 7.33 24.81 -3.46
N GLU A 287 6.26 25.00 -4.26
CA GLU A 287 4.96 25.49 -3.77
C GLU A 287 4.29 24.50 -2.80
N GLU A 288 4.60 23.21 -2.93
CA GLU A 288 4.18 22.13 -2.04
C GLU A 288 5.04 22.01 -0.75
N GLY A 289 5.96 22.95 -0.52
CA GLY A 289 6.76 23.05 0.70
C GLY A 289 8.12 22.35 0.65
N VAL A 290 8.54 21.85 -0.52
CA VAL A 290 9.86 21.22 -0.66
C VAL A 290 10.92 22.31 -0.81
N HIS A 291 11.89 22.30 0.11
CA HIS A 291 13.01 23.25 0.11
C HIS A 291 14.33 22.51 0.26
N HIS A 292 15.38 23.08 -0.35
CA HIS A 292 16.74 22.59 -0.11
C HIS A 292 17.17 22.80 1.33
N ARG A 293 17.94 21.85 1.86
CA ARG A 293 18.66 22.07 3.10
C ARG A 293 19.92 22.89 2.84
N VAL A 294 20.13 23.90 3.68
CA VAL A 294 21.22 24.89 3.54
C VAL A 294 22.59 24.30 3.88
N HIS A 295 22.67 23.06 4.41
CA HIS A 295 23.89 22.46 4.91
C HIS A 295 24.44 21.33 4.03
N GLY A 296 25.65 21.56 3.50
CA GLY A 296 26.58 20.52 3.04
C GLY A 296 26.24 19.90 1.68
N LYS A 297 27.27 19.58 0.90
CA LYS A 297 27.14 18.75 -0.30
C LYS A 297 26.78 17.33 0.14
N THR A 298 25.50 17.01 0.26
CA THR A 298 25.07 15.61 0.36
C THR A 298 25.37 14.90 -0.96
N SER A 299 25.71 13.62 -0.88
CA SER A 299 26.08 12.83 -2.06
C SER A 299 24.84 12.44 -2.87
N GLN A 300 23.69 12.30 -2.20
CA GLN A 300 22.45 11.78 -2.77
C GLN A 300 21.23 12.48 -2.15
N ARG A 301 20.12 12.53 -2.89
CA ARG A 301 18.90 13.26 -2.47
C ARG A 301 18.17 12.57 -1.33
N CYS A 302 17.81 11.29 -1.51
CA CYS A 302 16.94 10.57 -0.58
C CYS A 302 17.54 9.20 -0.24
N ALA A 303 17.46 8.81 1.03
CA ALA A 303 17.80 7.44 1.43
C ALA A 303 16.86 6.42 0.78
N SER A 304 15.57 6.74 0.65
CA SER A 304 14.64 5.94 -0.16
C SER A 304 13.63 6.81 -0.90
N VAL A 305 13.22 6.35 -2.08
CA VAL A 305 12.15 6.96 -2.90
C VAL A 305 10.92 6.06 -2.80
N LEU A 306 9.83 6.59 -2.25
CA LEU A 306 8.58 5.87 -2.05
C LEU A 306 7.59 6.35 -3.12
N ILE A 307 7.16 5.45 -4.01
CA ILE A 307 6.18 5.78 -5.06
C ILE A 307 4.85 5.09 -4.72
N GLY A 308 3.83 5.89 -4.40
CA GLY A 308 2.53 5.40 -3.95
C GLY A 308 1.40 5.68 -4.93
N GLY A 309 0.35 4.86 -4.89
CA GLY A 309 -0.90 5.03 -5.63
C GLY A 309 -2.01 4.16 -5.03
N GLY A 310 -3.26 4.33 -5.50
CA GLY A 310 -4.40 3.52 -5.04
C GLY A 310 -4.25 2.03 -5.38
N ILE A 311 -3.78 1.73 -6.59
CA ILE A 311 -3.73 0.36 -7.14
C ILE A 311 -2.32 -0.25 -7.16
N GLN A 312 -2.23 -1.58 -7.25
CA GLN A 312 -0.95 -2.32 -7.24
C GLN A 312 -0.09 -2.08 -8.49
N PHE A 313 1.22 -1.88 -8.29
CA PHE A 313 2.23 -1.61 -9.31
C PHE A 313 2.87 -2.88 -9.88
N LEU A 314 3.29 -3.80 -9.00
CA LEU A 314 4.02 -5.00 -9.37
C LEU A 314 3.10 -6.20 -9.51
N MET A 315 2.20 -6.38 -8.55
CA MET A 315 1.33 -7.54 -8.45
C MET A 315 0.21 -7.48 -9.51
N ASP A 316 0.24 -8.41 -10.47
CA ASP A 316 -0.65 -8.41 -11.64
C ASP A 316 -1.43 -9.72 -11.88
N GLU A 317 -1.45 -10.61 -10.88
CA GLU A 317 -2.14 -11.90 -10.96
C GLU A 317 -3.62 -11.86 -10.53
N LYS A 318 -4.03 -10.79 -9.83
CA LYS A 318 -5.39 -10.63 -9.29
C LYS A 318 -6.30 -9.94 -10.33
N PRO A 319 -7.62 -10.18 -10.30
CA PRO A 319 -8.55 -9.59 -11.25
C PRO A 319 -8.92 -8.13 -10.94
N THR A 320 -8.42 -7.59 -9.82
CA THR A 320 -8.58 -6.20 -9.40
C THR A 320 -7.81 -5.26 -10.33
N GLU A 321 -8.08 -3.95 -10.23
CA GLU A 321 -7.35 -3.00 -11.04
C GLU A 321 -5.89 -2.88 -10.57
N HIS A 322 -4.98 -2.73 -11.53
CA HIS A 322 -3.54 -2.68 -11.28
C HIS A 322 -2.80 -2.08 -12.49
N TRP A 323 -1.55 -1.68 -12.29
CA TRP A 323 -0.69 -1.17 -13.37
C TRP A 323 -0.49 -2.18 -14.52
N GLY A 324 -0.66 -3.48 -14.24
CA GLY A 324 -0.68 -4.52 -15.27
C GLY A 324 -1.79 -4.38 -16.31
N ASN A 325 -2.88 -3.66 -16.01
CA ASN A 325 -3.93 -3.35 -16.98
C ASN A 325 -3.45 -2.34 -18.04
N PHE A 326 -2.47 -1.49 -17.69
CA PHE A 326 -1.93 -0.40 -18.50
C PHE A 326 -0.43 -0.61 -18.79
N PRO A 327 -0.07 -1.64 -19.57
CA PRO A 327 1.32 -2.06 -19.74
C PRO A 327 2.21 -0.94 -20.31
N LYS A 328 1.70 -0.10 -21.22
CA LYS A 328 2.48 1.04 -21.74
C LYS A 328 2.82 2.08 -20.66
N SER A 329 1.87 2.40 -19.78
CA SER A 329 2.07 3.30 -18.64
C SER A 329 3.08 2.71 -17.64
N ARG A 330 2.96 1.40 -17.35
CA ARG A 330 3.91 0.68 -16.49
C ARG A 330 5.32 0.68 -17.08
N ASP A 331 5.45 0.35 -18.37
CA ASP A 331 6.73 0.34 -19.07
C ASP A 331 7.34 1.74 -19.10
N ARG A 332 6.53 2.78 -19.33
CA ARG A 332 6.97 4.18 -19.29
C ARG A 332 7.50 4.56 -17.90
N LEU A 333 6.79 4.21 -16.82
CA LEU A 333 7.22 4.48 -15.45
C LEU A 333 8.57 3.81 -15.17
N LEU A 334 8.68 2.49 -15.40
CA LEU A 334 9.92 1.74 -15.15
C LEU A 334 11.08 2.25 -16.01
N SER A 335 10.79 2.58 -17.28
CA SER A 335 11.77 3.18 -18.18
C SER A 335 12.24 4.55 -17.68
N MET A 336 11.34 5.43 -17.21
CA MET A 336 11.72 6.73 -16.66
C MET A 336 12.61 6.58 -15.42
N LEU A 337 12.26 5.68 -14.50
CA LEU A 337 13.09 5.40 -13.31
C LEU A 337 14.50 4.97 -13.70
N ARG A 338 14.63 4.04 -14.66
CA ARG A 338 15.93 3.61 -15.19
C ARG A 338 16.69 4.75 -15.87
N HIS A 339 16.07 5.46 -16.82
CA HIS A 339 16.75 6.49 -17.62
C HIS A 339 17.19 7.69 -16.78
N ARG A 340 16.45 8.01 -15.72
CA ARG A 340 16.85 9.06 -14.76
C ARG A 340 17.82 8.53 -13.70
N GLY A 341 18.10 7.23 -13.66
CA GLY A 341 19.01 6.63 -12.67
C GLY A 341 18.47 6.70 -11.25
N VAL A 342 17.14 6.62 -11.07
CA VAL A 342 16.50 6.68 -9.75
C VAL A 342 16.75 5.35 -9.03
N GLN A 343 17.31 5.45 -7.82
CA GLN A 343 17.70 4.31 -6.99
C GLN A 343 16.82 4.24 -5.75
N ARG A 344 16.82 3.08 -5.08
CA ARG A 344 16.16 2.87 -3.78
C ARG A 344 14.66 3.15 -3.83
N VAL A 345 14.04 2.68 -4.92
CA VAL A 345 12.59 2.82 -5.14
C VAL A 345 11.84 1.68 -4.47
N VAL A 346 10.80 2.02 -3.70
CA VAL A 346 9.81 1.08 -3.16
C VAL A 346 8.42 1.57 -3.56
N PHE A 347 7.60 0.66 -4.09
CA PHE A 347 6.20 0.95 -4.43
C PHE A 347 5.27 0.75 -3.22
N LEU A 348 4.24 1.58 -3.11
CA LEU A 348 3.22 1.52 -2.07
C LEU A 348 1.82 1.48 -2.70
N SER A 349 0.93 0.60 -2.24
CA SER A 349 -0.41 0.47 -2.85
C SER A 349 -1.55 0.09 -1.89
N GLY A 350 -2.80 0.20 -2.38
CA GLY A 350 -4.06 -0.13 -1.73
C GLY A 350 -4.96 -1.10 -2.55
N ASP A 351 -6.26 -0.78 -2.65
CA ASP A 351 -7.32 -1.42 -3.48
C ASP A 351 -7.76 -2.85 -3.11
N VAL A 352 -6.82 -3.77 -2.92
CA VAL A 352 -7.07 -5.22 -3.04
C VAL A 352 -7.67 -5.91 -1.81
N HIS A 353 -8.05 -5.16 -0.77
CA HIS A 353 -8.61 -5.62 0.51
C HIS A 353 -7.73 -6.65 1.26
N LEU A 354 -6.43 -6.69 0.99
CA LEU A 354 -5.45 -7.50 1.71
C LEU A 354 -4.14 -6.74 1.93
N GLY A 355 -3.31 -7.24 2.84
CA GLY A 355 -1.93 -6.78 3.00
C GLY A 355 -0.96 -7.73 2.30
N GLU A 356 0.00 -7.21 1.56
CA GLU A 356 0.90 -8.01 0.73
C GLU A 356 2.28 -7.35 0.60
N ILE A 357 3.32 -8.16 0.61
CA ILE A 357 4.68 -7.72 0.25
C ILE A 357 5.08 -8.44 -1.02
N GLY A 358 5.32 -7.66 -2.07
CA GLY A 358 5.81 -8.10 -3.37
C GLY A 358 7.29 -7.80 -3.54
N ARG A 359 8.02 -8.71 -4.18
CA ARG A 359 9.40 -8.53 -4.62
C ARG A 359 9.61 -9.24 -5.95
N ASP A 360 10.00 -8.49 -6.98
CA ASP A 360 10.42 -9.05 -8.25
C ASP A 360 11.95 -8.98 -8.36
N ALA A 361 12.60 -10.13 -8.20
CA ALA A 361 14.04 -10.29 -8.36
C ALA A 361 14.39 -11.11 -9.62
N SER A 362 13.45 -11.22 -10.57
CA SER A 362 13.70 -11.90 -11.85
C SER A 362 14.78 -11.19 -12.66
N ASP A 363 15.43 -11.93 -13.56
CA ASP A 363 16.42 -11.36 -14.49
C ASP A 363 15.81 -10.22 -15.31
N ASP A 364 14.53 -10.30 -15.66
CA ASP A 364 13.83 -9.23 -16.38
C ASP A 364 13.70 -7.96 -15.52
N ALA A 365 13.22 -8.07 -14.28
CA ALA A 365 13.10 -6.93 -13.37
C ALA A 365 14.45 -6.28 -13.07
N VAL A 366 15.47 -7.10 -12.78
CA VAL A 366 16.85 -6.64 -12.57
C VAL A 366 17.45 -6.07 -13.86
N SER A 367 17.12 -6.60 -15.03
CA SER A 367 17.59 -6.03 -16.31
C SER A 367 16.98 -4.66 -16.60
N ILE A 368 15.76 -4.40 -16.12
CA ILE A 368 15.05 -3.13 -16.33
C ILE A 368 15.58 -2.05 -15.39
N LEU A 369 15.52 -2.26 -14.07
CA LEU A 369 15.91 -1.24 -13.09
C LEU A 369 17.33 -1.41 -12.54
N GLY A 370 18.06 -2.47 -12.87
CA GLY A 370 19.38 -2.75 -12.30
C GLY A 370 19.36 -3.35 -10.89
N TYR A 371 18.17 -3.51 -10.30
CA TYR A 371 17.94 -4.04 -8.95
C TYR A 371 16.53 -4.64 -8.82
N PRO A 372 16.26 -5.50 -7.81
CA PRO A 372 14.93 -6.04 -7.54
C PRO A 372 13.90 -4.96 -7.17
N THR A 373 12.70 -5.03 -7.74
CA THR A 373 11.61 -4.11 -7.36
C THR A 373 10.84 -4.64 -6.17
N VAL A 374 10.49 -3.75 -5.23
CA VAL A 374 9.73 -4.10 -4.01
C VAL A 374 8.45 -3.28 -3.94
N GLU A 375 7.37 -3.91 -3.49
CA GLU A 375 6.07 -3.28 -3.26
C GLU A 375 5.52 -3.68 -1.89
N LEU A 376 4.96 -2.71 -1.16
CA LEU A 376 4.17 -2.92 0.05
C LEU A 376 2.73 -2.48 -0.20
N THR A 377 1.82 -3.45 -0.18
CA THR A 377 0.38 -3.23 -0.27
C THR A 377 -0.23 -3.30 1.11
N SER A 378 -1.02 -2.29 1.47
CA SER A 378 -1.81 -2.26 2.69
C SER A 378 -3.23 -1.83 2.38
N SER A 379 -4.10 -2.82 2.22
CA SER A 379 -5.49 -2.61 1.87
C SER A 379 -6.38 -3.47 2.75
N GLY A 380 -7.36 -2.87 3.42
CA GLY A 380 -8.36 -3.61 4.18
C GLY A 380 -8.53 -3.12 5.61
N LEU A 381 -8.60 -1.81 5.79
CA LEU A 381 -8.69 -1.22 7.13
C LEU A 381 -9.97 -1.60 7.87
N THR A 382 -11.11 -1.63 7.14
CA THR A 382 -12.44 -1.91 7.70
C THR A 382 -13.00 -3.27 7.30
N HIS A 383 -12.66 -3.74 6.11
CA HIS A 383 -13.12 -5.00 5.54
C HIS A 383 -11.99 -5.55 4.68
N SER A 384 -12.00 -6.86 4.45
CA SER A 384 -10.85 -7.55 3.90
C SER A 384 -11.26 -8.77 3.06
N ALA A 385 -10.32 -9.26 2.25
CA ALA A 385 -10.47 -10.46 1.43
C ALA A 385 -10.78 -11.71 2.26
N ALA A 386 -10.44 -11.71 3.56
CA ALA A 386 -10.81 -12.75 4.52
C ALA A 386 -12.33 -12.94 4.63
N SER A 387 -13.12 -11.90 4.38
CA SER A 387 -14.59 -11.96 4.47
C SER A 387 -15.25 -12.55 3.23
N ILE A 388 -14.52 -12.73 2.12
CA ILE A 388 -15.07 -13.22 0.86
C ILE A 388 -15.11 -14.75 0.90
N PRO A 389 -16.27 -15.41 0.72
CA PRO A 389 -16.36 -16.86 0.79
C PRO A 389 -15.38 -17.57 -0.15
N LEU A 390 -14.77 -18.66 0.32
CA LEU A 390 -13.80 -19.51 -0.39
C LEU A 390 -12.45 -18.85 -0.73
N ILE A 391 -12.36 -17.51 -0.85
CA ILE A 391 -11.11 -16.80 -1.13
C ILE A 391 -10.01 -17.18 -0.13
N PRO A 392 -10.22 -17.18 1.21
CA PRO A 392 -9.15 -17.51 2.15
C PRO A 392 -8.62 -18.93 2.03
N MET A 393 -9.45 -19.86 1.58
CA MET A 393 -9.11 -21.28 1.46
C MET A 393 -8.27 -21.56 0.22
N TRP A 394 -8.50 -20.82 -0.88
CA TRP A 394 -7.91 -21.11 -2.20
C TRP A 394 -7.11 -19.95 -2.79
N PHE A 395 -6.80 -18.92 -1.99
CA PHE A 395 -6.19 -17.68 -2.49
C PHE A 395 -4.90 -17.94 -3.28
N LYS A 396 -4.02 -18.81 -2.77
CA LYS A 396 -2.70 -19.06 -3.39
C LYS A 396 -2.82 -19.86 -4.68
N GLU A 397 -3.82 -20.75 -4.76
CA GLU A 397 -4.14 -21.57 -5.91
C GLU A 397 -4.82 -20.74 -7.00
N MET A 398 -5.69 -19.81 -6.60
CA MET A 398 -6.40 -18.90 -7.52
C MET A 398 -5.46 -17.82 -8.08
N PHE A 399 -4.57 -17.30 -7.24
CA PHE A 399 -3.70 -16.16 -7.57
C PHE A 399 -2.23 -16.47 -7.28
N PRO A 400 -1.62 -17.49 -7.92
CA PRO A 400 -0.22 -17.83 -7.72
C PRO A 400 0.66 -16.69 -8.25
N SER A 401 1.67 -16.28 -7.47
CA SER A 401 2.60 -15.24 -7.89
C SER A 401 4.00 -15.56 -7.39
N PRO A 402 5.02 -15.65 -8.28
CA PRO A 402 6.40 -15.87 -7.88
C PRO A 402 7.02 -14.65 -7.20
N ARG A 403 6.36 -13.48 -7.32
CA ARG A 403 6.81 -12.21 -6.71
C ARG A 403 6.30 -12.03 -5.28
N ARG A 404 5.41 -12.89 -4.79
CA ARG A 404 4.81 -12.73 -3.46
C ARG A 404 5.78 -13.22 -2.39
N VAL A 405 6.27 -12.29 -1.57
CA VAL A 405 7.06 -12.59 -0.37
C VAL A 405 6.13 -13.06 0.74
N GLY A 406 5.01 -12.35 0.94
CA GLY A 406 3.99 -12.73 1.90
C GLY A 406 2.68 -12.01 1.68
N VAL A 407 1.61 -12.58 2.22
CA VAL A 407 0.24 -12.06 2.10
C VAL A 407 -0.53 -12.30 3.40
N TYR A 408 -1.40 -11.36 3.74
CA TYR A 408 -2.34 -11.45 4.84
C TYR A 408 -3.70 -10.95 4.39
N LEU A 409 -4.71 -11.82 4.44
CA LEU A 409 -6.04 -11.55 3.89
C LEU A 409 -6.98 -10.83 4.86
N GLY A 410 -6.59 -10.68 6.12
CA GLY A 410 -7.41 -10.02 7.15
C GLY A 410 -7.28 -8.50 7.14
N ARG A 411 -7.97 -7.82 8.06
CA ARG A 411 -7.86 -6.38 8.24
C ARG A 411 -6.45 -6.00 8.66
N ASN A 412 -5.89 -4.98 8.05
CA ASN A 412 -4.48 -4.65 8.21
C ASN A 412 -4.17 -3.16 8.02
N PHE A 413 -2.96 -2.79 8.40
CA PHE A 413 -2.30 -1.56 7.97
C PHE A 413 -0.81 -1.81 7.71
N GLY A 414 -0.19 -0.94 6.90
CA GLY A 414 1.22 -1.04 6.54
C GLY A 414 2.08 -0.05 7.30
N SER A 415 3.34 -0.40 7.51
CA SER A 415 4.36 0.54 7.96
C SER A 415 5.69 0.31 7.26
N ILE A 416 6.41 1.39 7.02
CA ILE A 416 7.81 1.38 6.56
C ILE A 416 8.68 2.14 7.55
N SER A 417 9.80 1.55 7.97
CA SER A 417 10.83 2.22 8.76
C SER A 417 12.18 2.16 8.06
N LEU A 418 12.92 3.26 8.12
CA LEU A 418 14.34 3.30 7.78
C LEU A 418 15.13 3.04 9.06
N GLU A 419 15.88 1.96 9.09
CA GLU A 419 16.62 1.50 10.27
C GLU A 419 18.13 1.43 9.96
N ALA A 420 18.96 1.94 10.86
CA ALA A 420 20.40 1.73 10.83
C ALA A 420 20.75 0.57 11.78
N ILE A 421 21.50 -0.40 11.26
CA ILE A 421 22.00 -1.53 12.05
C ILE A 421 23.49 -1.28 12.31
N ALA A 422 23.86 -1.11 13.58
CA ALA A 422 25.25 -1.00 13.97
C ALA A 422 26.01 -2.28 13.56
N ALA A 423 27.13 -2.11 12.84
CA ALA A 423 28.00 -3.25 12.55
C ALA A 423 28.48 -3.86 13.87
N SER A 424 28.18 -5.13 14.12
CA SER A 424 28.70 -5.80 15.31
C SER A 424 30.23 -5.82 15.19
N SER A 425 30.90 -5.25 16.18
CA SER A 425 32.34 -5.39 16.33
C SER A 425 32.64 -6.84 16.64
N SER A 426 32.84 -7.65 15.59
CA SER A 426 33.42 -8.98 15.77
C SER A 426 34.79 -8.79 16.41
N ALA A 427 34.92 -9.17 17.68
CA ALA A 427 36.19 -9.21 18.36
C ALA A 427 37.10 -10.23 17.65
N SER A 428 37.88 -9.77 16.66
CA SER A 428 38.97 -10.56 16.10
C SER A 428 40.09 -10.60 17.14
N SER A 429 40.27 -11.75 17.75
CA SER A 429 41.42 -12.12 18.57
C SER A 429 42.74 -11.70 17.91
N GLY A 430 43.59 -11.06 18.70
CA GLY A 430 44.94 -10.57 18.41
C GLY A 430 45.64 -11.11 17.16
N HIS A 431 45.68 -10.27 16.13
CA HIS A 431 46.82 -10.12 15.23
C HIS A 431 47.00 -8.63 14.94
N THR A 432 48.18 -8.11 15.24
CA THR A 432 48.58 -6.72 14.94
C THR A 432 48.57 -6.51 13.42
N PRO A 433 47.83 -5.54 12.85
CA PRO A 433 47.92 -5.23 11.44
C PRO A 433 49.22 -4.46 11.16
N SER A 434 49.86 -4.78 10.03
CA SER A 434 50.94 -3.98 9.47
C SER A 434 50.45 -2.57 9.09
N PRO A 435 51.26 -1.52 9.26
CA PRO A 435 50.85 -0.15 8.96
C PRO A 435 50.79 0.04 7.43
N GLY A 436 49.60 0.32 6.88
CA GLY A 436 49.48 0.63 5.45
C GLY A 436 48.09 0.58 4.81
N ILE A 437 47.01 0.32 5.55
CA ILE A 437 45.65 0.37 5.01
C ILE A 437 44.83 1.27 5.93
N GLU A 438 44.36 2.40 5.38
CA GLU A 438 43.37 3.26 6.04
C GLU A 438 42.18 2.41 6.46
N ALA A 439 41.87 2.45 7.76
CA ALA A 439 40.68 1.82 8.31
C ALA A 439 39.46 2.49 7.67
N GLY A 440 38.83 1.82 6.71
CA GLY A 440 37.48 2.14 6.27
C GLY A 440 36.57 2.13 7.50
N SER A 441 35.89 3.25 7.73
CA SER A 441 34.94 3.42 8.82
C SER A 441 33.93 2.29 8.83
N SER A 442 33.55 1.83 10.02
CA SER A 442 32.44 0.90 10.21
C SER A 442 31.17 1.52 9.64
N SER A 443 30.79 1.17 8.40
CA SER A 443 29.61 1.73 7.76
C SER A 443 28.37 1.06 8.34
N ASP A 444 27.58 1.81 9.10
CA ASP A 444 26.24 1.36 9.50
C ASP A 444 25.42 1.08 8.23
N SER A 445 24.91 -0.15 8.09
CA SER A 445 24.09 -0.51 6.94
C SER A 445 22.66 -0.02 7.15
N LEU A 446 22.17 0.81 6.23
CA LEU A 446 20.78 1.26 6.21
C LEU A 446 19.86 0.17 5.62
N THR A 447 18.77 -0.10 6.32
CA THR A 447 17.78 -1.12 5.99
C THR A 447 16.39 -0.50 5.98
N LEU A 448 15.60 -0.76 4.93
CA LEU A 448 14.16 -0.52 4.95
C LEU A 448 13.46 -1.73 5.52
N VAL A 449 12.56 -1.52 6.47
CA VAL A 449 11.73 -2.58 7.04
C VAL A 449 10.28 -2.31 6.69
N LEU A 450 9.71 -3.22 5.90
CA LEU A 450 8.35 -3.17 5.40
C LEU A 450 7.52 -4.15 6.21
N ARG A 451 6.40 -3.68 6.77
CA ARG A 451 5.54 -4.48 7.64
C ARG A 451 4.08 -4.34 7.25
N VAL A 452 3.35 -5.46 7.31
CA VAL A 452 1.88 -5.53 7.31
C VAL A 452 1.44 -6.01 8.68
N HIS A 453 0.75 -5.15 9.41
CA HIS A 453 0.27 -5.38 10.76
C HIS A 453 -1.16 -5.92 10.76
N LYS A 454 -1.41 -6.96 11.55
CA LYS A 454 -2.72 -7.62 11.61
C LYS A 454 -3.65 -6.92 12.61
N LEU A 455 -4.83 -6.50 12.12
CA LEU A 455 -5.87 -5.88 12.93
C LEU A 455 -6.96 -6.86 13.39
N ASP A 456 -6.95 -8.11 12.92
CA ASP A 456 -7.85 -9.16 13.38
C ASP A 456 -7.21 -10.00 14.51
N GLY A 457 -7.98 -10.34 15.54
CA GLY A 457 -7.57 -11.18 16.68
C GLY A 457 -8.01 -10.63 18.05
N GLU A 458 -8.49 -11.53 18.93
CA GLU A 458 -8.88 -11.26 20.32
C GLU A 458 -7.66 -11.13 21.24
N HIS A 459 -6.97 -10.00 21.23
CA HIS A 459 -6.10 -9.59 22.36
C HIS A 459 -6.48 -8.19 22.82
N ALA A 460 -7.78 -8.01 23.07
CA ALA A 460 -8.33 -6.81 23.70
C ALA A 460 -8.73 -7.02 25.17
N ALA A 461 -8.50 -8.19 25.76
CA ALA A 461 -8.89 -8.48 27.14
C ALA A 461 -7.97 -9.50 27.83
N SER A 462 -6.74 -9.11 28.16
CA SER A 462 -6.06 -9.54 29.39
C SER A 462 -4.69 -8.87 29.46
N ASP A 463 -4.47 -8.16 30.55
CA ASP A 463 -3.14 -7.78 31.00
C ASP A 463 -2.27 -9.03 31.21
N MET A 464 -0.97 -8.81 31.06
CA MET A 464 0.17 -9.67 31.41
C MET A 464 0.51 -10.84 30.48
N ALA A 465 1.77 -10.76 30.01
CA ALA A 465 2.60 -11.79 29.38
C ALA A 465 2.35 -12.05 27.88
N ILE A 466 2.82 -11.13 27.02
CA ILE A 466 3.16 -11.47 25.64
C ILE A 466 4.62 -11.95 25.61
N SER A 467 4.78 -13.27 25.72
CA SER A 467 6.00 -13.97 25.36
C SER A 467 6.04 -14.12 23.83
N ALA A 468 7.19 -13.80 23.24
CA ALA A 468 7.48 -13.92 21.82
C ALA A 468 7.24 -15.35 21.32
N THR A 469 6.34 -15.53 20.35
CA THR A 469 6.33 -16.53 19.25
C THR A 469 4.90 -16.82 18.77
N ASN A 470 4.30 -15.89 18.01
CA ASN A 470 3.31 -16.15 16.95
C ASN A 470 3.03 -14.82 16.22
N SER A 471 3.56 -14.68 14.99
CA SER A 471 3.77 -13.38 14.34
C SER A 471 2.48 -12.59 14.05
N THR A 472 2.26 -11.51 14.80
CA THR A 472 1.21 -10.50 14.60
C THR A 472 1.46 -9.61 13.37
N VAL A 473 2.61 -9.79 12.71
CA VAL A 473 3.09 -8.96 11.61
C VAL A 473 3.70 -9.82 10.51
N LEU A 474 3.49 -9.44 9.25
CA LEU A 474 4.28 -9.89 8.11
C LEU A 474 5.37 -8.85 7.86
N GLU A 475 6.65 -9.25 7.91
CA GLU A 475 7.80 -8.35 7.80
C GLU A 475 8.73 -8.76 6.67
N HIS A 476 9.28 -7.79 5.95
CA HIS A 476 10.39 -7.97 5.02
C HIS A 476 11.42 -6.86 5.23
N ARG A 477 12.71 -7.22 5.25
CA ARG A 477 13.84 -6.29 5.39
C ARG A 477 14.58 -6.20 4.07
N VAL A 478 14.90 -4.99 3.64
CA VAL A 478 15.59 -4.70 2.38
C VAL A 478 16.77 -3.79 2.66
N LEU A 479 17.99 -4.26 2.38
CA LEU A 479 19.17 -3.40 2.47
C LEU A 479 19.10 -2.33 1.38
N LEU A 480 19.45 -1.08 1.69
CA LEU A 480 19.43 -0.03 0.67
C LEU A 480 20.33 -0.36 -0.52
N SER A 481 21.46 -1.02 -0.28
CA SER A 481 22.41 -1.46 -1.31
C SER A 481 21.87 -2.56 -2.24
N ASP A 482 20.76 -3.21 -1.88
CA ASP A 482 20.03 -4.14 -2.76
C ASP A 482 19.14 -3.40 -3.76
N LEU A 483 18.80 -2.14 -3.48
CA LEU A 483 17.97 -1.28 -4.33
C LEU A 483 18.81 -0.22 -5.06
N GLU A 484 20.14 -0.32 -4.96
CA GLU A 484 21.05 0.57 -5.66
C GLU A 484 21.32 0.04 -7.06
N TYR A 485 21.26 0.97 -8.03
CA TYR A 485 21.63 0.67 -9.41
C TYR A 485 23.12 0.32 -9.48
N ARG A 486 23.44 -0.97 -9.61
CA ARG A 486 24.80 -1.40 -9.91
C ARG A 486 25.00 -1.29 -11.41
N SER A 487 26.08 -0.66 -11.83
CA SER A 487 26.43 -0.42 -13.24
C SER A 487 26.78 -1.71 -14.04
N HIS A 488 26.16 -2.84 -13.72
CA HIS A 488 26.33 -4.13 -14.39
C HIS A 488 25.65 -4.23 -15.76
N ILE A 489 25.63 -3.13 -16.52
CA ILE A 489 25.47 -3.19 -17.97
C ILE A 489 26.74 -2.58 -18.58
N ARG A 490 27.81 -3.39 -18.60
CA ARG A 490 28.90 -3.17 -19.55
C ARG A 490 28.31 -3.42 -20.95
N SER A 491 28.58 -2.50 -21.87
CA SER A 491 28.55 -2.69 -23.33
C SER A 491 27.21 -2.66 -24.10
N PHE A 492 26.35 -1.67 -23.89
CA PHE A 492 25.30 -1.37 -24.90
C PHE A 492 25.46 -0.05 -25.66
N ASP A 493 26.50 0.74 -25.39
CA ASP A 493 26.63 2.09 -25.98
C ASP A 493 28.01 2.41 -26.60
N ASN A 494 28.72 1.39 -27.10
CA ASN A 494 29.99 1.58 -27.81
C ASN A 494 29.92 1.16 -29.28
N SER A 495 28.85 1.56 -29.96
CA SER A 495 28.89 1.77 -31.40
C SER A 495 28.06 2.98 -31.73
N HIS A 496 28.69 4.15 -31.79
CA HIS A 496 28.52 5.22 -32.78
C HIS A 496 29.24 6.48 -32.25
N HIS A 497 30.57 6.47 -32.35
CA HIS A 497 31.34 7.72 -32.32
C HIS A 497 31.14 8.47 -33.64
N GLY A 498 30.66 9.72 -33.56
CA GLY A 498 30.76 10.67 -34.65
C GLY A 498 29.86 11.90 -34.50
N GLY A 499 30.39 12.98 -33.95
CA GLY A 499 29.90 14.35 -34.23
C GLY A 499 29.21 15.05 -33.06
N GLY A 500 29.87 16.09 -32.53
CA GLY A 500 29.32 16.95 -31.49
C GLY A 500 28.15 17.81 -31.95
N GLY A 501 27.21 18.02 -31.04
CA GLY A 501 26.09 18.95 -31.15
C GLY A 501 25.13 18.73 -29.99
N HIS A 502 24.88 19.77 -29.19
CA HIS A 502 23.86 19.75 -28.13
C HIS A 502 22.52 19.26 -28.69
N PRO A 503 21.87 18.21 -28.13
CA PRO A 503 20.53 17.85 -28.52
C PRO A 503 19.51 18.64 -27.70
N ARG A 504 18.73 19.44 -28.41
CA ARG A 504 17.43 19.98 -27.98
C ARG A 504 16.48 18.79 -27.82
N ILE A 505 16.11 18.45 -26.58
CA ILE A 505 15.19 17.33 -26.32
C ILE A 505 13.77 17.78 -26.69
N THR A 506 13.35 17.45 -27.90
CA THR A 506 11.95 17.45 -28.33
C THR A 506 11.62 16.06 -28.88
N SER A 507 10.50 15.50 -28.41
CA SER A 507 9.94 14.15 -28.68
C SER A 507 10.69 12.98 -28.05
N TYR A 508 9.99 12.27 -27.16
CA TYR A 508 10.31 10.91 -26.74
C TYR A 508 10.23 10.01 -27.99
N PRO A 509 11.31 9.34 -28.41
CA PRO A 509 11.20 8.35 -29.47
C PRO A 509 10.46 7.12 -28.93
N ASP A 510 9.51 6.63 -29.72
CA ASP A 510 8.89 5.32 -29.52
C ASP A 510 9.98 4.25 -29.34
N SER A 511 9.98 3.64 -28.16
CA SER A 511 10.63 2.39 -27.75
C SER A 511 11.53 1.67 -28.77
N GLU A 512 12.78 1.38 -28.41
CA GLU A 512 13.56 0.32 -29.06
C GLU A 512 12.85 -1.04 -28.86
N PRO A 513 12.39 -1.73 -29.93
CA PRO A 513 11.52 -2.91 -29.80
C PRO A 513 12.21 -4.21 -29.37
N GLY A 514 13.51 -4.21 -29.02
CA GLY A 514 14.32 -5.45 -28.96
C GLY A 514 14.44 -6.14 -27.60
N ALA A 515 14.59 -5.36 -26.53
CA ALA A 515 14.76 -5.89 -25.16
C ALA A 515 13.42 -6.01 -24.43
N ILE A 516 12.62 -4.93 -24.47
CA ILE A 516 11.28 -4.86 -23.84
C ILE A 516 10.32 -5.87 -24.48
N LYS A 517 10.43 -6.14 -25.78
CA LYS A 517 9.57 -7.11 -26.50
C LYS A 517 9.87 -8.58 -26.19
N ARG A 518 11.08 -8.91 -25.73
CA ARG A 518 11.40 -10.26 -25.24
C ARG A 518 10.86 -10.48 -23.82
N ILE A 519 10.85 -9.44 -22.99
CA ILE A 519 10.27 -9.41 -21.65
C ILE A 519 8.72 -9.45 -21.71
N LEU A 520 8.12 -8.81 -22.71
CA LEU A 520 6.67 -8.82 -22.99
C LEU A 520 6.06 -10.23 -23.08
N MET A 521 6.83 -11.25 -23.48
CA MET A 521 6.30 -12.62 -23.57
C MET A 521 6.37 -13.40 -22.25
N ALA A 522 7.17 -12.97 -21.27
CA ALA A 522 7.29 -13.62 -19.97
C ALA A 522 6.14 -13.22 -19.02
N THR A 523 5.69 -11.97 -19.06
CA THR A 523 4.59 -11.45 -18.22
C THR A 523 3.18 -11.68 -18.81
N GLN A 524 3.06 -12.01 -20.09
CA GLN A 524 1.77 -12.19 -20.78
C GLN A 524 1.05 -13.53 -20.51
N ARG A 525 1.65 -14.48 -19.78
CA ARG A 525 1.11 -15.86 -19.71
C ARG A 525 -0.09 -16.07 -18.77
N TYR A 526 -0.50 -15.09 -17.95
CA TYR A 526 -1.53 -15.34 -16.91
C TYR A 526 -2.57 -14.23 -16.69
N VAL A 527 -2.89 -13.42 -17.70
CA VAL A 527 -4.00 -12.45 -17.56
C VAL A 527 -5.25 -12.97 -18.24
N PHE A 528 -6.17 -13.56 -17.46
CA PHE A 528 -7.53 -13.80 -17.93
C PHE A 528 -8.22 -12.45 -18.16
N PRO A 529 -8.92 -12.23 -19.30
CA PRO A 529 -9.65 -10.99 -19.53
C PRO A 529 -10.72 -10.79 -18.44
N SER A 530 -10.59 -9.75 -17.62
CA SER A 530 -11.50 -9.41 -16.51
C SER A 530 -12.97 -9.32 -16.95
N ALA A 531 -13.24 -8.87 -18.18
CA ALA A 531 -14.58 -8.84 -18.76
C ALA A 531 -15.21 -10.24 -18.93
N LYS A 532 -14.41 -11.27 -19.26
CA LYS A 532 -14.89 -12.67 -19.33
C LYS A 532 -15.02 -13.28 -17.94
N PHE A 533 -14.19 -12.86 -16.98
CA PHE A 533 -14.27 -13.30 -15.59
C PHE A 533 -15.50 -12.71 -14.87
N HIS A 534 -15.82 -11.44 -15.09
CA HIS A 534 -17.08 -10.84 -14.63
C HIS A 534 -18.29 -11.49 -15.29
N GLN A 535 -18.23 -11.84 -16.59
CA GLN A 535 -19.27 -12.64 -17.23
C GLN A 535 -19.40 -14.05 -16.63
N LEU A 536 -18.29 -14.70 -16.26
CA LEU A 536 -18.28 -16.02 -15.62
C LEU A 536 -18.81 -15.97 -14.18
N ILE A 537 -18.44 -14.96 -13.39
CA ILE A 537 -19.00 -14.70 -12.06
C ILE A 537 -20.49 -14.41 -12.18
N ASN A 538 -20.91 -13.57 -13.13
CA ASN A 538 -22.31 -13.29 -13.38
C ASN A 538 -23.06 -14.56 -13.80
N LEU A 539 -22.46 -15.44 -14.63
CA LEU A 539 -23.06 -16.72 -14.99
C LEU A 539 -23.17 -17.66 -13.76
N TYR A 540 -22.18 -17.63 -12.87
CA TYR A 540 -22.13 -18.47 -11.67
C TYR A 540 -23.12 -17.99 -10.60
N VAL A 541 -23.19 -16.66 -10.37
CA VAL A 541 -24.16 -16.02 -9.48
C VAL A 541 -25.58 -16.19 -10.02
N PHE A 542 -25.79 -15.99 -11.32
CA PHE A 542 -27.08 -16.23 -11.96
C PHE A 542 -27.47 -17.72 -11.89
N GLY A 543 -26.51 -18.63 -12.08
CA GLY A 543 -26.70 -20.07 -11.90
C GLY A 543 -27.09 -20.45 -10.47
N ALA A 544 -26.43 -19.84 -9.47
CA ALA A 544 -26.73 -20.06 -8.05
C ALA A 544 -28.11 -19.50 -7.67
N LEU A 545 -28.46 -18.28 -8.13
CA LEU A 545 -29.78 -17.68 -7.91
C LEU A 545 -30.89 -18.50 -8.60
N LEU A 546 -30.64 -19.01 -9.81
CA LEU A 546 -31.57 -19.89 -10.51
C LEU A 546 -31.77 -21.21 -9.76
N ALA A 547 -30.71 -21.81 -9.23
CA ALA A 547 -30.78 -23.02 -8.42
C ALA A 547 -31.59 -22.80 -7.12
N ILE A 548 -31.41 -21.67 -6.44
CA ILE A 548 -32.18 -21.27 -5.26
C ILE A 548 -33.66 -21.08 -5.63
N ALA A 549 -33.96 -20.39 -6.72
CA ALA A 549 -35.33 -20.18 -7.19
C ALA A 549 -36.04 -21.50 -7.53
N VAL A 550 -35.34 -22.44 -8.18
CA VAL A 550 -35.88 -23.78 -8.47
C VAL A 550 -36.12 -24.57 -7.19
N ALA A 551 -35.22 -24.49 -6.21
CA ALA A 551 -35.40 -25.15 -4.91
C ALA A 551 -36.61 -24.59 -4.15
N LEU A 552 -36.82 -23.27 -4.15
CA LEU A 552 -37.98 -22.62 -3.54
C LEU A 552 -39.30 -23.02 -4.22
N LEU A 553 -39.31 -23.10 -5.56
CA LEU A 553 -40.48 -23.56 -6.32
C LEU A 553 -40.81 -25.03 -6.04
N LEU A 554 -39.80 -25.89 -5.92
CA LEU A 554 -39.99 -27.29 -5.54
C LEU A 554 -40.52 -27.40 -4.10
N ALA A 555 -40.00 -26.60 -3.17
CA ALA A 555 -40.50 -26.56 -1.79
C ALA A 555 -41.97 -26.10 -1.73
N LEU A 556 -42.34 -25.05 -2.46
CA LEU A 556 -43.74 -24.59 -2.57
C LEU A 556 -44.64 -25.67 -3.17
N ARG A 557 -44.17 -26.42 -4.17
CA ARG A 557 -44.93 -27.52 -4.79
C ARG A 557 -45.12 -28.69 -3.83
N VAL A 558 -44.11 -29.01 -3.01
CA VAL A 558 -44.21 -30.01 -1.94
C VAL A 558 -45.19 -29.56 -0.86
N MET A 559 -45.10 -28.29 -0.41
CA MET A 559 -46.05 -27.73 0.56
C MET A 559 -47.49 -27.73 0.02
N TRP A 560 -47.70 -27.40 -1.25
CA TRP A 560 -49.03 -27.47 -1.87
C TRP A 560 -49.54 -28.92 -1.98
N SER A 561 -48.67 -29.87 -2.34
CA SER A 561 -49.02 -31.31 -2.37
C SER A 561 -49.41 -31.83 -0.98
N LEU A 562 -48.67 -31.46 0.05
CA LEU A 562 -48.97 -31.79 1.45
C LEU A 562 -50.27 -31.12 1.93
N GLY A 563 -50.49 -29.85 1.58
CA GLY A 563 -51.73 -29.13 1.84
C GLY A 563 -52.96 -29.78 1.19
N LYS A 564 -52.84 -30.27 -0.06
CA LYS A 564 -53.89 -31.04 -0.74
C LYS A 564 -54.19 -32.38 -0.06
N ARG A 565 -53.19 -33.06 0.50
CA ARG A 565 -53.40 -34.30 1.27
C ARG A 565 -54.09 -34.03 2.60
N CYS A 566 -53.76 -32.94 3.29
CA CYS A 566 -54.46 -32.51 4.50
C CYS A 566 -55.90 -32.06 4.23
N TRP A 567 -56.17 -31.45 3.07
CA TRP A 567 -57.51 -31.04 2.65
C TRP A 567 -58.40 -32.23 2.27
N ASN A 568 -57.86 -33.22 1.55
CA ASN A 568 -58.60 -34.42 1.15
C ASN A 568 -58.74 -35.46 2.30
N GLY A 569 -58.05 -35.29 3.42
CA GLY A 569 -58.16 -36.14 4.61
C GLY A 569 -59.30 -35.78 5.57
N ARG A 570 -60.01 -34.65 5.36
CA ARG A 570 -61.19 -34.25 6.16
C ARG A 570 -62.52 -34.56 5.47
N GLY A 571 -62.59 -35.65 4.73
CA GLY A 571 -63.83 -36.18 4.17
C GLY A 571 -64.36 -37.38 4.97
N ARG A 572 -65.52 -37.20 5.61
CA ARG A 572 -66.39 -38.23 6.25
C ARG A 572 -65.97 -38.78 7.61
N LYS A 573 -66.38 -38.07 8.67
CA LYS A 573 -67.06 -38.73 9.80
C LYS A 573 -68.49 -38.22 9.84
N LYS A 574 -69.42 -39.16 9.70
CA LYS A 574 -70.88 -38.96 9.74
C LYS A 574 -71.27 -38.38 11.11
N ILE A 575 -72.18 -37.41 11.05
CA ILE A 575 -73.01 -36.99 12.17
C ILE A 575 -74.09 -38.08 12.30
N ASP A 576 -74.13 -38.74 13.45
CA ASP A 576 -75.31 -39.36 14.06
C ASP A 576 -75.25 -39.02 15.56
#